data_AF-A0A957VA95-F1
#
_entry.id   AF-A0A957VA95-F1
#
_cell.length_a   1.000
_cell.length_b   1.000
_cell.length_c   1.000
_cell.angle_alpha   90.00
_cell.angle_beta   90.00
_cell.angle_gamma   90.00
#
_symmetry.space_group_name_H-M   'P 1'
#
loop_
_entity.id
_entity.type
_entity.pdbx_description
1 polymer ?
#
loop_
_entity_poly.entity_id
_entity_poly.type
_entity_poly.pdbx_seq_one_letter_code
_entity_poly.pdbx_strand_id
1 'polypeptide(L)'
;MHNSKQNLIGFLLILFVLPIGWQFRPEAVQAKPATQPPSITISDNNFNLNDWQVVEERVTGGGSYQVEQGNGFRRIWHYQPPVTDVGSVALFHFYQGQFYNPAVSGPIDSIDYVEVSRLNNNPYPNALIRGQFAILQNGNYYVTDSFEIRFDDAKWQTINLSNLTANNFSNSGSGEGGGSQHPDFSAQGAPLTFGFLRFSSRGIFSPLPGNETLVYEHDLDYWQVTLNRTTAGPQNQPPVAEDDTYVIDASFGRIIEILSPLENDYDPNGDSITLVPLNLTTQYGQVMDVGQNIMYTRYGPGGRPENFNYTVTDGLLTDRATVFIYLDCGCLISCYLDNINRAGQNSTLDLKLIYRLRDQVMKPTVNGNRYVEMYYQTTPEIVKLLMVDQPALGDEAVAVAELWQDNLYNLVDGDGSAVVTQVQVEAIKTFLANLRAAGSSDLQQVIDTELARLGPLDDYVGLTVVEAKTKAIGPATAQVESTVYLPLILK
;
A
#
# COMPACT_ATOMS: atom_id res chain seq x y z
N MET A 1 9.07 -23.10 20.79
CA MET A 1 10.01 -22.82 21.90
C MET A 1 11.38 -22.30 21.44
N HIS A 2 11.54 -21.87 20.18
CA HIS A 2 12.66 -21.04 19.72
C HIS A 2 12.04 -19.89 18.93
N ASN A 3 12.39 -18.64 19.29
CA ASN A 3 12.23 -17.35 18.59
C ASN A 3 12.43 -16.21 19.60
N SER A 4 13.58 -16.21 20.29
CA SER A 4 13.82 -15.37 21.48
C SER A 4 15.31 -15.00 21.65
N LYS A 5 16.01 -14.69 20.55
CA LYS A 5 17.48 -14.54 20.53
C LYS A 5 18.04 -13.43 19.59
N GLN A 6 17.26 -12.41 19.24
CA GLN A 6 17.67 -11.33 18.32
C GLN A 6 17.25 -9.91 18.77
N ASN A 7 18.06 -8.94 18.32
CA ASN A 7 17.91 -7.46 18.32
C ASN A 7 18.17 -6.63 19.59
N LEU A 8 19.39 -6.06 19.66
CA LEU A 8 19.89 -5.21 20.76
C LEU A 8 20.19 -3.75 20.39
N ILE A 9 20.77 -3.46 19.22
CA ILE A 9 21.39 -2.14 18.96
C ILE A 9 20.34 -1.03 18.89
N GLY A 10 19.27 -1.19 18.09
CA GLY A 10 18.12 -0.28 18.16
C GLY A 10 17.31 -0.40 19.46
N PHE A 11 17.57 -1.42 20.29
CA PHE A 11 16.94 -1.53 21.61
C PHE A 11 17.52 -0.54 22.63
N LEU A 12 18.67 0.07 22.36
CA LEU A 12 19.28 1.03 23.28
C LEU A 12 18.64 2.42 23.32
N LEU A 13 17.83 2.73 22.31
CA LEU A 13 17.04 3.97 22.25
C LEU A 13 15.75 3.90 23.07
N ILE A 14 15.28 2.68 23.35
CA ILE A 14 13.99 2.39 23.98
C ILE A 14 13.92 2.80 25.46
N LEU A 15 15.03 3.28 26.05
CA LEU A 15 14.99 3.98 27.32
C LEU A 15 14.14 5.27 27.27
N PHE A 16 14.07 5.99 26.14
CA PHE A 16 13.32 7.27 26.05
C PHE A 16 12.78 7.71 24.66
N VAL A 17 13.29 7.28 23.50
CA VAL A 17 13.03 7.98 22.21
C VAL A 17 12.88 6.91 21.10
N LEU A 18 11.81 6.81 20.29
CA LEU A 18 11.09 7.72 19.35
C LEU A 18 9.56 7.28 19.27
N PRO A 19 8.47 8.10 19.06
CA PRO A 19 7.79 8.37 17.74
C PRO A 19 6.78 9.58 17.58
N ILE A 20 6.44 10.00 16.33
CA ILE A 20 5.08 10.22 15.71
C ILE A 20 5.20 10.93 14.34
N GLY A 21 4.34 10.59 13.36
CA GLY A 21 4.31 11.21 12.01
C GLY A 21 3.08 12.08 11.67
N TRP A 22 3.03 12.53 10.40
CA TRP A 22 1.89 13.14 9.67
C TRP A 22 1.14 14.35 10.29
N GLN A 23 1.62 15.58 10.02
CA GLN A 23 0.73 16.71 9.69
C GLN A 23 1.43 17.88 8.94
N PHE A 24 0.79 18.35 7.88
CA PHE A 24 1.13 19.43 6.93
C PHE A 24 1.87 20.68 7.47
N ARG A 25 2.77 21.26 6.64
CA ARG A 25 3.06 22.71 6.45
C ARG A 25 3.76 22.95 5.08
N PRO A 26 3.91 24.19 4.57
CA PRO A 26 3.44 24.48 3.20
C PRO A 26 4.47 25.00 2.18
N GLU A 27 4.04 24.98 0.91
CA GLU A 27 4.43 25.85 -0.22
C GLU A 27 5.94 26.03 -0.50
N ALA A 28 6.49 25.16 -1.35
CA ALA A 28 7.64 25.50 -2.19
C ALA A 28 7.24 26.55 -3.24
N VAL A 29 8.13 27.52 -3.53
CA VAL A 29 7.85 28.66 -4.41
C VAL A 29 7.68 28.21 -5.87
N GLN A 30 6.55 28.57 -6.48
CA GLN A 30 6.16 28.14 -7.83
C GLN A 30 7.17 28.55 -8.92
N ALA A 31 7.67 27.55 -9.66
CA ALA A 31 7.93 27.73 -11.09
C ALA A 31 6.59 27.65 -11.83
N LYS A 32 6.26 28.64 -12.67
CA LYS A 32 4.96 28.73 -13.35
C LYS A 32 4.74 27.54 -14.32
N PRO A 33 3.74 26.67 -14.10
CA PRO A 33 3.46 25.56 -15.00
C PRO A 33 2.97 26.02 -16.38
N ALA A 34 3.17 25.18 -17.39
CA ALA A 34 2.49 25.33 -18.67
C ALA A 34 1.05 24.80 -18.54
N THR A 35 0.10 25.47 -19.18
CA THR A 35 -1.32 25.04 -19.18
C THR A 35 -1.48 23.75 -19.98
N GLN A 36 -2.01 22.69 -19.35
CA GLN A 36 -2.48 21.50 -20.06
C GLN A 36 -3.54 21.85 -21.13
N PRO A 37 -3.71 21.01 -22.16
CA PRO A 37 -4.85 21.12 -23.08
C PRO A 37 -6.19 20.92 -22.34
N PRO A 38 -7.29 21.52 -22.84
CA PRO A 38 -8.61 21.45 -22.20
C PRO A 38 -9.24 20.05 -22.22
N SER A 39 -8.79 19.16 -23.10
CA SER A 39 -9.27 17.80 -23.24
C SER A 39 -8.20 16.77 -22.85
N ILE A 40 -8.55 15.80 -22.00
CA ILE A 40 -7.76 14.58 -21.78
C ILE A 40 -8.44 13.43 -22.52
N THR A 41 -7.64 12.52 -23.10
CA THR A 41 -8.14 11.32 -23.78
C THR A 41 -7.58 10.07 -23.09
N ILE A 42 -8.45 9.10 -22.86
CA ILE A 42 -8.16 7.76 -22.34
C ILE A 42 -8.67 6.77 -23.39
N SER A 43 -7.86 5.80 -23.81
CA SER A 43 -8.25 4.89 -24.92
C SER A 43 -7.50 3.57 -24.90
N ASP A 44 -8.16 2.51 -25.37
CA ASP A 44 -7.52 1.24 -25.71
C ASP A 44 -7.96 0.76 -27.10
N ASN A 45 -6.95 0.31 -27.86
CA ASN A 45 -7.03 -0.19 -29.24
C ASN A 45 -6.32 -1.56 -29.39
N ASN A 46 -5.81 -2.12 -28.29
CA ASN A 46 -5.03 -3.35 -28.25
C ASN A 46 -5.75 -4.45 -27.44
N PHE A 47 -6.54 -4.09 -26.43
CA PHE A 47 -7.39 -4.97 -25.63
C PHE A 47 -6.66 -6.13 -24.96
N ASN A 48 -5.48 -5.85 -24.40
CA ASN A 48 -4.78 -6.76 -23.50
C ASN A 48 -5.70 -7.14 -22.34
N LEU A 49 -5.85 -8.44 -22.07
CA LEU A 49 -6.80 -8.92 -21.05
C LEU A 49 -6.49 -8.39 -19.65
N ASN A 50 -5.20 -8.21 -19.34
CA ASN A 50 -4.76 -7.75 -18.02
C ASN A 50 -5.09 -6.28 -17.74
N ASP A 51 -5.28 -5.46 -18.79
CA ASP A 51 -5.55 -4.02 -18.66
C ASP A 51 -7.03 -3.75 -18.33
N TRP A 52 -7.85 -4.78 -18.14
CA TRP A 52 -9.31 -4.68 -18.00
C TRP A 52 -9.87 -5.59 -16.92
N GLN A 53 -10.32 -4.99 -15.81
CA GLN A 53 -11.07 -5.69 -14.78
C GLN A 53 -12.46 -6.08 -15.32
N VAL A 54 -12.90 -7.31 -15.03
CA VAL A 54 -14.29 -7.75 -15.23
C VAL A 54 -14.97 -7.84 -13.86
N VAL A 55 -16.17 -7.28 -13.74
CA VAL A 55 -16.98 -7.35 -12.50
C VAL A 55 -18.37 -7.87 -12.84
N GLU A 56 -18.82 -8.90 -12.13
CA GLU A 56 -20.19 -9.41 -12.23
C GLU A 56 -21.17 -8.46 -11.55
N GLU A 57 -22.09 -7.87 -12.31
CA GLU A 57 -23.24 -7.15 -11.76
C GLU A 57 -24.38 -8.12 -11.46
N ARG A 58 -24.71 -8.98 -12.44
CA ARG A 58 -25.90 -9.85 -12.37
C ARG A 58 -25.75 -11.08 -13.27
N VAL A 59 -25.32 -12.21 -12.68
CA VAL A 59 -25.31 -13.54 -13.33
C VAL A 59 -26.40 -14.41 -12.71
N THR A 60 -27.40 -14.82 -13.51
CA THR A 60 -28.58 -15.57 -13.05
C THR A 60 -28.98 -16.68 -14.02
N GLY A 61 -29.87 -17.59 -13.59
CA GLY A 61 -30.36 -18.66 -14.44
C GLY A 61 -29.30 -19.67 -14.90
N GLY A 62 -28.22 -19.84 -14.11
CA GLY A 62 -27.09 -20.68 -14.50
C GLY A 62 -26.26 -20.13 -15.67
N GLY A 63 -26.40 -18.84 -16.00
CA GLY A 63 -25.58 -18.19 -17.01
C GLY A 63 -24.08 -18.18 -16.64
N SER A 64 -23.24 -18.01 -17.65
CA SER A 64 -21.80 -17.85 -17.50
C SER A 64 -21.25 -16.96 -18.63
N TYR A 65 -19.95 -16.66 -18.60
CA TYR A 65 -19.31 -15.82 -19.60
C TYR A 65 -17.86 -16.25 -19.87
N GLN A 66 -17.31 -15.70 -20.95
CA GLN A 66 -15.92 -15.85 -21.34
C GLN A 66 -15.47 -14.55 -22.01
N VAL A 67 -14.19 -14.20 -21.85
CA VAL A 67 -13.59 -13.00 -22.45
C VAL A 67 -12.23 -13.37 -23.01
N GLU A 68 -11.96 -12.98 -24.25
CA GLU A 68 -10.69 -13.23 -24.94
C GLU A 68 -10.19 -11.97 -25.65
N GLN A 69 -8.88 -11.90 -25.88
CA GLN A 69 -8.26 -10.92 -26.77
C GLN A 69 -8.15 -11.53 -28.16
N GLY A 70 -8.87 -10.95 -29.12
CA GLY A 70 -8.69 -11.20 -30.54
C GLY A 70 -7.53 -10.38 -31.11
N ASN A 71 -7.34 -10.45 -32.43
CA ASN A 71 -6.32 -9.68 -33.13
C ASN A 71 -6.74 -8.21 -33.28
N GLY A 72 -6.57 -7.41 -32.22
CA GLY A 72 -6.90 -5.98 -32.14
C GLY A 72 -8.20 -5.64 -31.41
N PHE A 73 -8.97 -6.64 -30.98
CA PHE A 73 -10.30 -6.44 -30.35
C PHE A 73 -10.49 -7.30 -29.11
N ARG A 74 -11.30 -6.82 -28.15
CA ARG A 74 -11.84 -7.65 -27.06
C ARG A 74 -13.03 -8.45 -27.58
N ARG A 75 -13.09 -9.75 -27.29
CA ARG A 75 -14.26 -10.60 -27.53
C ARG A 75 -14.90 -11.02 -26.21
N ILE A 76 -16.22 -10.98 -26.14
CA ILE A 76 -17.01 -11.34 -24.97
C ILE A 76 -18.15 -12.28 -25.38
N TRP A 77 -18.29 -13.38 -24.66
CA TRP A 77 -19.43 -14.29 -24.75
C TRP A 77 -20.24 -14.26 -23.48
N HIS A 78 -21.57 -14.15 -23.60
CA HIS A 78 -22.50 -14.53 -22.53
C HIS A 78 -23.18 -15.85 -22.93
N TYR A 79 -23.10 -16.86 -22.07
CA TYR A 79 -23.78 -18.14 -22.22
C TYR A 79 -25.00 -18.19 -21.28
N GLN A 80 -26.17 -18.56 -21.80
CA GLN A 80 -27.41 -18.63 -21.03
C GLN A 80 -28.13 -19.96 -21.30
N PRO A 81 -28.03 -20.96 -20.39
CA PRO A 81 -28.60 -22.29 -20.61
C PRO A 81 -30.14 -22.26 -20.63
N PRO A 82 -30.80 -23.37 -20.98
CA PRO A 82 -32.24 -23.53 -20.81
C PRO A 82 -32.65 -23.40 -19.33
N VAL A 83 -33.62 -22.52 -19.07
CA VAL A 83 -34.25 -22.33 -17.75
C VAL A 83 -35.76 -22.13 -17.91
N THR A 84 -36.50 -22.39 -16.83
CA THR A 84 -37.96 -22.21 -16.74
C THR A 84 -38.38 -20.76 -16.57
N ASP A 85 -37.48 -19.93 -16.06
CA ASP A 85 -37.69 -18.55 -15.65
C ASP A 85 -36.69 -17.63 -16.38
N VAL A 86 -36.59 -16.35 -15.98
CA VAL A 86 -35.65 -15.40 -16.59
C VAL A 86 -34.21 -15.75 -16.24
N GLY A 87 -33.32 -15.71 -17.24
CA GLY A 87 -31.86 -15.73 -17.07
C GLY A 87 -31.23 -14.43 -17.55
N SER A 88 -30.10 -14.04 -16.94
CA SER A 88 -29.36 -12.82 -17.31
C SER A 88 -27.87 -12.93 -17.03
N VAL A 89 -27.07 -12.24 -17.84
CA VAL A 89 -25.64 -12.02 -17.60
C VAL A 89 -25.37 -10.53 -17.82
N ALA A 90 -24.94 -9.83 -16.78
CA ALA A 90 -24.53 -8.43 -16.80
C ALA A 90 -23.12 -8.29 -16.22
N LEU A 91 -22.21 -7.73 -17.01
CA LEU A 91 -20.78 -7.61 -16.71
C LEU A 91 -20.32 -6.18 -16.95
N PHE A 92 -19.62 -5.62 -15.97
CA PHE A 92 -18.81 -4.44 -16.19
C PHE A 92 -17.42 -4.82 -16.68
N HIS A 93 -16.88 -3.98 -17.56
CA HIS A 93 -15.50 -4.01 -18.02
C HIS A 93 -14.88 -2.65 -17.74
N PHE A 94 -13.95 -2.55 -16.79
CA PHE A 94 -13.28 -1.30 -16.41
C PHE A 94 -11.81 -1.31 -16.81
N TYR A 95 -11.40 -0.30 -17.57
CA TYR A 95 -10.01 -0.14 -18.02
C TYR A 95 -9.13 0.29 -16.85
N GLN A 96 -8.13 -0.53 -16.52
CA GLN A 96 -7.22 -0.32 -15.40
C GLN A 96 -5.96 0.46 -15.81
N GLY A 97 -5.69 0.60 -17.12
CA GLY A 97 -4.48 1.25 -17.62
C GLY A 97 -4.42 2.76 -17.36
N GLN A 98 -5.54 3.41 -17.03
CA GLN A 98 -5.60 4.82 -16.62
C GLN A 98 -6.93 5.15 -15.93
N PHE A 99 -6.87 5.89 -14.82
CA PHE A 99 -8.04 6.51 -14.15
C PHE A 99 -8.01 8.04 -14.28
N TYR A 100 -8.98 8.74 -13.70
CA TYR A 100 -8.97 10.21 -13.59
C TYR A 100 -9.41 10.69 -12.22
N ASN A 101 -8.59 11.50 -11.56
CA ASN A 101 -8.91 12.12 -10.27
C ASN A 101 -9.27 13.60 -10.46
N PRO A 102 -10.53 14.02 -10.24
CA PRO A 102 -10.95 15.39 -10.49
C PRO A 102 -10.52 16.35 -9.35
N ALA A 103 -10.22 15.84 -8.15
CA ALA A 103 -9.63 16.66 -7.08
C ALA A 103 -8.19 17.09 -7.42
N VAL A 104 -7.46 16.27 -8.19
CA VAL A 104 -6.10 16.55 -8.68
C VAL A 104 -6.10 17.26 -10.03
N SER A 105 -6.64 16.61 -11.06
CA SER A 105 -6.58 17.12 -12.44
C SER A 105 -7.63 18.18 -12.76
N GLY A 106 -8.48 18.55 -11.79
CA GLY A 106 -9.56 19.52 -11.93
C GLY A 106 -10.89 18.89 -12.36
N PRO A 107 -12.00 19.64 -12.27
CA PRO A 107 -13.34 19.12 -12.54
C PRO A 107 -13.53 18.74 -14.02
N ILE A 108 -14.46 17.82 -14.27
CA ILE A 108 -14.90 17.46 -15.62
C ILE A 108 -16.19 18.24 -15.92
N ASP A 109 -16.20 19.05 -16.98
CA ASP A 109 -17.43 19.73 -17.42
C ASP A 109 -18.33 18.77 -18.21
N SER A 110 -17.75 17.92 -19.06
CA SER A 110 -18.44 16.83 -19.72
C SER A 110 -17.51 15.75 -20.26
N ILE A 111 -18.08 14.60 -20.62
CA ILE A 111 -17.38 13.46 -21.22
C ILE A 111 -17.95 13.19 -22.61
N ASP A 112 -17.06 13.01 -23.59
CA ASP A 112 -17.36 12.34 -24.85
C ASP A 112 -16.87 10.89 -24.77
N TYR A 113 -17.60 9.95 -25.36
CA TYR A 113 -17.27 8.53 -25.34
C TYR A 113 -17.51 7.91 -26.71
N VAL A 114 -16.55 7.09 -27.16
CA VAL A 114 -16.58 6.41 -28.44
C VAL A 114 -16.26 4.94 -28.25
N GLU A 115 -17.03 4.05 -28.90
CA GLU A 115 -16.59 2.68 -29.11
C GLU A 115 -16.85 2.21 -30.55
N VAL A 116 -16.08 1.23 -31.02
CA VAL A 116 -16.40 0.46 -32.23
C VAL A 116 -16.66 -0.98 -31.82
N SER A 117 -17.91 -1.42 -31.92
CA SER A 117 -18.33 -2.75 -31.48
C SER A 117 -19.23 -3.45 -32.51
N ARG A 118 -19.45 -4.75 -32.32
CA ARG A 118 -20.38 -5.56 -33.13
C ARG A 118 -20.92 -6.73 -32.33
N LEU A 119 -22.03 -7.30 -32.79
CA LEU A 119 -22.60 -8.55 -32.29
C LEU A 119 -22.45 -9.65 -33.35
N ASN A 120 -21.47 -10.53 -33.17
CA ASN A 120 -21.21 -11.65 -34.09
C ASN A 120 -22.33 -12.68 -34.08
N ASN A 121 -22.96 -12.91 -32.91
CA ASN A 121 -24.07 -13.83 -32.78
C ASN A 121 -25.24 -13.21 -32.01
N ASN A 122 -26.32 -12.91 -32.72
CA ASN A 122 -27.62 -12.61 -32.13
C ASN A 122 -28.46 -13.90 -32.12
N PRO A 123 -28.69 -14.55 -30.96
CA PRO A 123 -29.21 -15.92 -30.93
C PRO A 123 -30.69 -16.05 -31.35
N TYR A 124 -31.46 -14.95 -31.38
CA TYR A 124 -32.84 -14.91 -31.91
C TYR A 124 -33.27 -13.46 -32.20
N PRO A 125 -34.21 -13.22 -33.14
CA PRO A 125 -34.69 -11.87 -33.43
C PRO A 125 -35.28 -11.18 -32.18
N ASN A 126 -34.86 -9.93 -31.93
CA ASN A 126 -35.22 -9.13 -30.75
C ASN A 126 -34.68 -9.66 -29.40
N ALA A 127 -33.61 -10.47 -29.40
CA ALA A 127 -32.97 -10.86 -28.15
C ALA A 127 -32.54 -9.64 -27.32
N LEU A 128 -32.76 -9.71 -26.01
CA LEU A 128 -32.44 -8.61 -25.10
C LEU A 128 -30.93 -8.60 -24.82
N ILE A 129 -30.19 -7.85 -25.64
CA ILE A 129 -28.78 -7.52 -25.44
C ILE A 129 -28.58 -6.00 -25.48
N ARG A 130 -27.73 -5.49 -24.59
CA ARG A 130 -27.47 -4.07 -24.33
C ARG A 130 -26.00 -3.81 -23.98
N GLY A 131 -25.55 -2.60 -24.27
CA GLY A 131 -24.34 -2.03 -23.67
C GLY A 131 -24.60 -0.59 -23.22
N GLN A 132 -23.82 -0.13 -22.25
CA GLN A 132 -23.86 1.25 -21.73
C GLN A 132 -22.42 1.71 -21.45
N PHE A 133 -22.16 3.02 -21.52
CA PHE A 133 -20.91 3.58 -20.99
C PHE A 133 -20.97 3.53 -19.45
N ALA A 134 -19.86 3.16 -18.81
CA ALA A 134 -19.81 2.92 -17.37
C ALA A 134 -18.67 3.66 -16.66
N ILE A 135 -18.92 4.05 -15.42
CA ILE A 135 -17.97 4.73 -14.53
C ILE A 135 -17.97 4.00 -13.18
N LEU A 136 -16.79 3.64 -12.67
CA LEU A 136 -16.57 3.24 -11.28
C LEU A 136 -15.98 4.43 -10.52
N GLN A 137 -16.62 4.84 -9.43
CA GLN A 137 -16.10 5.88 -8.55
C GLN A 137 -16.50 5.59 -7.10
N ASN A 138 -15.53 5.63 -6.16
CA ASN A 138 -15.75 5.37 -4.74
C ASN A 138 -16.58 4.09 -4.47
N GLY A 139 -16.23 2.98 -5.13
CA GLY A 139 -16.93 1.69 -5.02
C GLY A 139 -18.34 1.62 -5.63
N ASN A 140 -18.83 2.69 -6.27
CA ASN A 140 -20.15 2.74 -6.90
C ASN A 140 -20.01 2.62 -8.43
N TYR A 141 -20.90 1.87 -9.06
CA TYR A 141 -20.97 1.68 -10.51
C TYR A 141 -22.08 2.55 -11.09
N TYR A 142 -21.76 3.39 -12.06
CA TYR A 142 -22.69 4.30 -12.72
C TYR A 142 -22.76 3.99 -14.22
N VAL A 143 -23.96 4.06 -14.81
CA VAL A 143 -24.21 3.78 -16.24
C VAL A 143 -25.09 4.85 -16.88
N THR A 144 -24.95 5.05 -18.20
CA THR A 144 -25.69 6.08 -18.95
C THR A 144 -27.19 5.81 -19.04
N ASP A 145 -28.02 6.71 -18.47
CA ASP A 145 -29.46 6.51 -18.22
C ASP A 145 -30.32 6.32 -19.47
N SER A 146 -30.09 7.17 -20.47
CA SER A 146 -30.96 7.28 -21.65
C SER A 146 -30.33 6.68 -22.91
N PHE A 147 -29.26 5.91 -22.76
CA PHE A 147 -28.55 5.33 -23.89
C PHE A 147 -28.33 3.83 -23.72
N GLU A 148 -29.02 3.07 -24.58
CA GLU A 148 -28.82 1.65 -24.78
C GLU A 148 -28.08 1.43 -26.11
N ILE A 149 -26.89 0.84 -26.08
CA ILE A 149 -26.30 0.24 -27.29
C ILE A 149 -27.20 -0.92 -27.69
N ARG A 150 -27.77 -0.84 -28.89
CA ARG A 150 -28.54 -1.91 -29.53
C ARG A 150 -27.71 -2.50 -30.68
N PHE A 151 -27.92 -3.77 -30.94
CA PHE A 151 -27.02 -4.61 -31.72
C PHE A 151 -27.82 -5.33 -32.80
N ASP A 152 -28.22 -4.55 -33.80
CA ASP A 152 -29.27 -4.94 -34.74
C ASP A 152 -28.72 -5.58 -36.03
N ASP A 153 -27.40 -5.51 -36.27
CA ASP A 153 -26.70 -6.35 -37.25
C ASP A 153 -25.28 -6.76 -36.80
N ALA A 154 -24.64 -7.63 -37.60
CA ALA A 154 -23.33 -8.22 -37.31
C ALA A 154 -22.13 -7.45 -37.89
N LYS A 155 -22.29 -6.17 -38.23
CA LYS A 155 -21.21 -5.29 -38.69
C LYS A 155 -20.60 -4.52 -37.52
N TRP A 156 -19.38 -4.03 -37.73
CA TRP A 156 -18.80 -3.00 -36.87
C TRP A 156 -19.61 -1.70 -36.97
N GLN A 157 -20.07 -1.20 -35.83
CA GLN A 157 -20.74 0.08 -35.67
C GLN A 157 -19.91 1.00 -34.76
N THR A 158 -19.76 2.27 -35.15
CA THR A 158 -19.16 3.29 -34.29
C THR A 158 -20.26 3.96 -33.47
N ILE A 159 -20.20 3.78 -32.15
CA ILE A 159 -21.06 4.42 -31.18
C ILE A 159 -20.35 5.67 -30.69
N ASN A 160 -21.06 6.80 -30.65
CA ASN A 160 -20.55 8.07 -30.13
C ASN A 160 -21.57 8.65 -29.16
N LEU A 161 -21.13 8.98 -27.95
CA LEU A 161 -21.82 9.85 -27.00
C LEU A 161 -20.99 11.12 -26.82
N SER A 162 -21.66 12.24 -26.57
CA SER A 162 -20.97 13.53 -26.44
C SER A 162 -21.65 14.44 -25.43
N ASN A 163 -20.87 15.30 -24.79
CA ASN A 163 -21.29 16.25 -23.76
C ASN A 163 -22.03 15.58 -22.57
N LEU A 164 -21.62 14.36 -22.17
CA LEU A 164 -22.19 13.67 -21.00
C LEU A 164 -21.76 14.36 -19.71
N THR A 165 -22.74 14.86 -18.96
CA THR A 165 -22.55 15.39 -17.60
C THR A 165 -22.81 14.30 -16.56
N ALA A 166 -22.47 14.53 -15.29
CA ALA A 166 -22.81 13.64 -14.18
C ALA A 166 -24.30 13.23 -14.16
N ASN A 167 -25.20 14.17 -14.49
CA ASN A 167 -26.66 13.95 -14.53
C ASN A 167 -27.14 13.04 -15.69
N ASN A 168 -26.23 12.52 -16.52
CA ASN A 168 -26.55 11.56 -17.58
C ASN A 168 -26.32 10.09 -17.16
N PHE A 169 -25.91 9.86 -15.91
CA PHE A 169 -25.64 8.53 -15.35
C PHE A 169 -26.41 8.32 -14.04
N SER A 170 -26.88 7.09 -13.80
CA SER A 170 -27.37 6.65 -12.48
C SER A 170 -26.57 5.45 -11.96
N ASN A 171 -26.60 5.27 -10.64
CA ASN A 171 -26.03 4.11 -9.96
C ASN A 171 -26.78 2.83 -10.36
N SER A 172 -26.07 1.80 -10.84
CA SER A 172 -26.69 0.58 -11.39
C SER A 172 -27.21 -0.39 -10.32
N GLY A 173 -26.88 -0.18 -9.04
CA GLY A 173 -27.33 -1.00 -7.91
C GLY A 173 -28.86 -1.09 -7.74
N SER A 174 -29.62 -0.22 -8.40
CA SER A 174 -31.06 -0.38 -8.64
C SER A 174 -31.31 -0.91 -10.06
N GLY A 175 -31.44 -2.22 -10.19
CA GLY A 175 -31.52 -2.90 -11.49
C GLY A 175 -32.63 -2.37 -12.40
N GLU A 176 -32.26 -2.07 -13.64
CA GLU A 176 -33.14 -1.54 -14.70
C GLU A 176 -33.88 -0.24 -14.35
N GLY A 177 -33.27 0.62 -13.50
CA GLY A 177 -33.45 2.07 -13.60
C GLY A 177 -33.29 2.87 -12.31
N GLY A 178 -32.33 3.80 -12.30
CA GLY A 178 -32.51 5.09 -11.62
C GLY A 178 -32.21 5.17 -10.13
N GLY A 179 -31.01 4.78 -9.70
CA GLY A 179 -30.46 5.25 -8.43
C GLY A 179 -30.22 6.76 -8.52
N SER A 180 -30.77 7.57 -7.60
CA SER A 180 -30.66 9.05 -7.64
C SER A 180 -29.28 9.57 -7.20
N GLN A 181 -28.23 8.84 -7.57
CA GLN A 181 -26.83 9.15 -7.33
C GLN A 181 -26.12 9.21 -8.67
N HIS A 182 -25.35 10.28 -8.85
CA HIS A 182 -24.57 10.58 -10.03
C HIS A 182 -23.08 10.52 -9.66
N PRO A 183 -22.17 10.21 -10.60
CA PRO A 183 -20.73 10.32 -10.36
C PRO A 183 -20.34 11.79 -10.09
N ASP A 184 -19.47 12.02 -9.12
CA ASP A 184 -19.01 13.37 -8.76
C ASP A 184 -17.87 13.79 -9.71
N PHE A 185 -18.21 14.70 -10.63
CA PHE A 185 -17.26 15.30 -11.58
C PHE A 185 -16.59 16.57 -11.03
N SER A 186 -16.89 16.99 -9.81
CA SER A 186 -16.33 18.20 -9.19
C SER A 186 -14.90 17.99 -8.70
N ALA A 187 -14.21 19.08 -8.34
CA ALA A 187 -12.89 19.04 -7.70
C ALA A 187 -12.89 18.48 -6.26
N GLN A 188 -13.99 17.85 -5.82
CA GLN A 188 -14.11 17.09 -4.58
C GLN A 188 -14.40 15.60 -4.83
N GLY A 189 -14.60 15.19 -6.08
CA GLY A 189 -14.86 13.81 -6.46
C GLY A 189 -13.65 12.90 -6.25
N ALA A 190 -13.91 11.66 -5.85
CA ALA A 190 -12.90 10.60 -5.79
C ALA A 190 -12.47 10.16 -7.21
N PRO A 191 -11.35 9.43 -7.37
CA PRO A 191 -10.93 8.89 -8.66
C PRO A 191 -12.02 8.10 -9.42
N LEU A 192 -12.11 8.35 -10.72
CA LEU A 192 -13.02 7.71 -11.67
C LEU A 192 -12.23 6.71 -12.53
N THR A 193 -12.66 5.45 -12.56
CA THR A 193 -12.22 4.45 -13.53
C THR A 193 -13.31 4.30 -14.60
N PHE A 194 -12.93 4.33 -15.88
CA PHE A 194 -13.90 4.30 -16.98
C PHE A 194 -14.01 2.90 -17.60
N GLY A 195 -15.16 2.62 -18.20
CA GLY A 195 -15.44 1.30 -18.74
C GLY A 195 -16.74 1.23 -19.52
N PHE A 196 -17.30 0.03 -19.61
CA PHE A 196 -18.61 -0.21 -20.22
C PHE A 196 -19.32 -1.38 -19.55
N LEU A 197 -20.66 -1.32 -19.51
CA LEU A 197 -21.51 -2.46 -19.16
C LEU A 197 -21.82 -3.26 -20.44
N ARG A 198 -21.91 -4.57 -20.30
CA ARG A 198 -22.56 -5.47 -21.27
C ARG A 198 -23.60 -6.31 -20.56
N PHE A 199 -24.81 -6.35 -21.11
CA PHE A 199 -25.94 -7.07 -20.55
C PHE A 199 -26.60 -7.91 -21.63
N SER A 200 -26.96 -9.16 -21.30
CA SER A 200 -27.93 -9.93 -22.07
C SER A 200 -28.92 -10.67 -21.18
N SER A 201 -30.11 -10.96 -21.68
CA SER A 201 -31.12 -11.73 -20.96
C SER A 201 -31.92 -12.68 -21.84
N ARG A 202 -32.12 -13.89 -21.30
CA ARG A 202 -33.17 -14.83 -21.65
C ARG A 202 -34.45 -14.34 -20.99
N GLY A 203 -35.02 -13.27 -21.56
CA GLY A 203 -36.23 -12.63 -21.06
C GLY A 203 -37.50 -13.46 -21.28
N ILE A 204 -38.65 -12.96 -20.84
CA ILE A 204 -39.96 -13.65 -20.96
C ILE A 204 -40.62 -13.53 -22.35
N PHE A 205 -40.01 -12.81 -23.30
CA PHE A 205 -40.64 -12.45 -24.56
C PHE A 205 -40.42 -13.53 -25.65
N SER A 206 -41.53 -14.02 -26.20
CA SER A 206 -41.58 -15.12 -27.18
C SER A 206 -41.39 -14.62 -28.63
N PRO A 207 -40.74 -15.38 -29.53
CA PRO A 207 -40.28 -16.77 -29.37
C PRO A 207 -38.83 -16.89 -28.86
N LEU A 208 -38.66 -17.70 -27.82
CA LEU A 208 -37.36 -18.13 -27.30
C LEU A 208 -36.97 -19.51 -27.87
N PRO A 209 -35.69 -19.77 -28.21
CA PRO A 209 -35.19 -21.11 -28.51
C PRO A 209 -35.33 -22.06 -27.30
N GLY A 210 -36.42 -22.82 -27.26
CA GLY A 210 -36.97 -23.42 -26.03
C GLY A 210 -36.17 -24.51 -25.33
N ASN A 211 -35.06 -25.00 -25.90
CA ASN A 211 -34.25 -26.08 -25.31
C ASN A 211 -32.74 -25.95 -25.58
N GLU A 212 -32.26 -24.75 -25.94
CA GLU A 212 -30.86 -24.51 -26.33
C GLU A 212 -30.19 -23.45 -25.43
N THR A 213 -28.87 -23.58 -25.25
CA THR A 213 -28.04 -22.56 -24.62
C THR A 213 -27.87 -21.38 -25.58
N LEU A 214 -28.34 -20.21 -25.17
CA LEU A 214 -28.19 -18.98 -25.96
C LEU A 214 -26.76 -18.47 -25.78
N VAL A 215 -26.10 -18.14 -26.88
CA VAL A 215 -24.75 -17.58 -26.88
C VAL A 215 -24.79 -16.19 -27.50
N TYR A 216 -24.43 -15.18 -26.73
CA TYR A 216 -24.32 -13.80 -27.21
C TYR A 216 -22.85 -13.47 -27.36
N GLU A 217 -22.34 -13.42 -28.60
CA GLU A 217 -20.94 -13.11 -28.89
C GLU A 217 -20.82 -11.70 -29.46
N HIS A 218 -20.07 -10.83 -28.78
CA HIS A 218 -19.83 -9.47 -29.21
C HIS A 218 -18.34 -9.08 -29.11
N ASP A 219 -17.90 -8.25 -30.05
CA ASP A 219 -16.52 -7.74 -30.12
C ASP A 219 -16.47 -6.22 -29.93
N LEU A 220 -15.30 -5.72 -29.53
CA LEU A 220 -14.95 -4.31 -29.33
C LEU A 220 -13.53 -4.04 -29.87
N ASP A 221 -13.41 -3.27 -30.95
CA ASP A 221 -12.17 -3.00 -31.73
C ASP A 221 -11.53 -1.64 -31.39
N TYR A 222 -12.28 -0.76 -30.71
CA TYR A 222 -11.84 0.57 -30.32
C TYR A 222 -12.68 1.06 -29.14
N TRP A 223 -12.04 1.67 -28.14
CA TRP A 223 -12.70 2.28 -26.99
C TRP A 223 -11.95 3.55 -26.60
N GLN A 224 -12.65 4.67 -26.49
CA GLN A 224 -12.11 5.96 -26.10
C GLN A 224 -13.08 6.75 -25.22
N VAL A 225 -12.53 7.42 -24.22
CA VAL A 225 -13.17 8.43 -23.36
C VAL A 225 -12.39 9.73 -23.50
N THR A 226 -13.08 10.85 -23.71
CA THR A 226 -12.49 12.18 -23.77
C THR A 226 -13.14 13.08 -22.73
N LEU A 227 -12.34 13.61 -21.81
CA LEU A 227 -12.75 14.43 -20.67
C LEU A 227 -12.56 15.90 -21.02
N ASN A 228 -13.66 16.64 -21.16
CA ASN A 228 -13.67 18.06 -21.53
C ASN A 228 -13.67 18.95 -20.27
N ARG A 229 -12.76 19.92 -20.21
CA ARG A 229 -12.53 20.79 -19.04
C ARG A 229 -12.28 22.24 -19.46
N THR A 230 -12.93 23.17 -18.79
CA THR A 230 -12.72 24.62 -18.90
C THR A 230 -11.65 25.13 -17.95
N THR A 231 -11.45 24.45 -16.82
CA THR A 231 -10.31 24.65 -15.90
C THR A 231 -9.45 23.39 -15.85
N ALA A 232 -8.23 23.46 -16.37
CA ALA A 232 -7.22 22.46 -16.07
C ALA A 232 -6.77 22.60 -14.61
N GLY A 233 -6.64 21.49 -13.88
CA GLY A 233 -5.98 21.45 -12.58
C GLY A 233 -4.46 21.72 -12.67
N PRO A 234 -3.74 21.63 -11.54
CA PRO A 234 -2.28 21.54 -11.56
C PRO A 234 -1.80 20.48 -12.55
N GLN A 235 -0.63 20.71 -13.16
CA GLN A 235 -0.01 19.71 -14.03
C GLN A 235 0.29 18.45 -13.21
N ASN A 236 0.00 17.27 -13.76
CA ASN A 236 0.44 16.02 -13.16
C ASN A 236 1.96 15.98 -13.02
N GLN A 237 2.44 15.54 -11.87
CA GLN A 237 3.84 15.27 -11.55
C GLN A 237 4.01 13.75 -11.49
N PRO A 238 5.21 13.19 -11.65
CA PRO A 238 5.40 11.78 -11.35
C PRO A 238 5.20 11.54 -9.84
N PRO A 239 4.83 10.32 -9.42
CA PRO A 239 4.98 9.93 -8.04
C PRO A 239 6.44 10.06 -7.59
N VAL A 240 6.67 10.19 -6.29
CA VAL A 240 8.00 10.17 -5.69
C VAL A 240 8.18 8.81 -5.02
N ALA A 241 9.15 8.05 -5.50
CA ALA A 241 9.51 6.74 -4.92
C ALA A 241 10.75 6.89 -4.03
N GLU A 242 10.71 6.41 -2.79
CA GLU A 242 11.79 6.61 -1.80
C GLU A 242 12.48 5.29 -1.40
N ASP A 243 13.81 5.30 -1.22
CA ASP A 243 14.62 4.07 -1.04
C ASP A 243 14.27 3.30 0.27
N ASP A 244 13.61 2.16 0.10
CA ASP A 244 13.21 1.19 1.13
C ASP A 244 14.37 0.50 1.86
N THR A 245 14.15 0.10 3.11
CA THR A 245 15.04 -0.87 3.78
C THR A 245 14.32 -1.81 4.75
N TYR A 246 14.47 -3.12 4.52
CA TYR A 246 13.95 -4.17 5.40
C TYR A 246 15.08 -4.97 6.05
N VAL A 247 14.81 -5.49 7.25
CA VAL A 247 15.73 -6.36 7.99
C VAL A 247 15.02 -7.65 8.36
N ILE A 248 15.53 -8.80 7.88
CA ILE A 248 14.83 -10.10 7.96
C ILE A 248 15.64 -11.13 8.77
N ASP A 249 14.99 -11.96 9.60
CA ASP A 249 15.65 -12.98 10.44
C ASP A 249 16.34 -14.04 9.57
N ALA A 250 17.68 -14.10 9.62
CA ALA A 250 18.49 -15.05 8.86
C ALA A 250 18.55 -16.46 9.47
N SER A 251 17.49 -16.88 10.16
CA SER A 251 17.30 -18.21 10.72
C SER A 251 17.46 -19.34 9.68
N PHE A 252 17.67 -20.56 10.17
CA PHE A 252 18.08 -21.68 9.31
C PHE A 252 16.96 -22.22 8.41
N GLY A 253 16.80 -21.67 7.20
CA GLY A 253 15.89 -22.25 6.22
C GLY A 253 15.68 -21.44 4.93
N ARG A 254 14.45 -21.54 4.41
CA ARG A 254 13.85 -20.67 3.40
C ARG A 254 13.02 -19.63 4.15
N ILE A 255 13.22 -18.35 3.84
CA ILE A 255 12.48 -17.22 4.44
C ILE A 255 11.45 -16.75 3.41
N ILE A 256 10.27 -16.31 3.86
CA ILE A 256 9.25 -15.67 3.03
C ILE A 256 8.72 -14.49 3.82
N GLU A 257 8.89 -13.28 3.30
CA GLU A 257 8.40 -12.03 3.91
C GLU A 257 7.50 -11.27 2.94
N ILE A 258 6.62 -10.44 3.50
CA ILE A 258 5.81 -9.48 2.77
C ILE A 258 6.35 -8.08 3.11
N LEU A 259 6.71 -7.33 2.09
CA LEU A 259 7.30 -5.98 2.17
C LEU A 259 6.26 -4.95 1.69
N SER A 260 6.25 -3.76 2.28
CA SER A 260 5.25 -2.70 2.02
C SER A 260 5.91 -1.43 1.47
N PRO A 261 6.51 -1.46 0.25
CA PRO A 261 7.31 -0.34 -0.25
C PRO A 261 6.52 0.97 -0.40
N LEU A 262 5.21 0.89 -0.64
CA LEU A 262 4.33 2.06 -0.76
C LEU A 262 4.03 2.77 0.58
N GLU A 263 4.72 2.47 1.69
CA GLU A 263 4.50 3.13 2.99
C GLU A 263 5.21 4.50 3.12
N ASN A 264 6.32 4.71 2.40
CA ASN A 264 7.07 5.97 2.34
C ASN A 264 6.90 6.72 1.01
N ASP A 265 6.40 6.06 -0.03
CA ASP A 265 6.09 6.66 -1.32
C ASP A 265 4.88 7.61 -1.26
N TYR A 266 4.85 8.62 -2.13
CA TYR A 266 3.70 9.51 -2.28
C TYR A 266 3.61 10.10 -3.68
N ASP A 267 2.42 10.55 -4.07
CA ASP A 267 2.26 11.40 -5.24
C ASP A 267 2.22 12.90 -4.84
N PRO A 268 3.01 13.79 -5.47
CA PRO A 268 3.02 15.22 -5.16
C PRO A 268 1.71 15.98 -5.41
N ASN A 269 0.81 15.43 -6.24
CA ASN A 269 -0.51 15.99 -6.47
C ASN A 269 -1.58 15.38 -5.54
N GLY A 270 -1.36 14.14 -5.09
CA GLY A 270 -2.26 13.36 -4.23
C GLY A 270 -2.99 12.23 -4.97
N ASP A 271 -2.49 11.77 -6.11
CA ASP A 271 -3.04 10.63 -6.84
C ASP A 271 -2.71 9.27 -6.22
N SER A 272 -3.54 8.26 -6.51
CA SER A 272 -3.40 6.92 -5.93
C SER A 272 -2.28 6.12 -6.60
N ILE A 273 -1.16 5.99 -5.90
CA ILE A 273 0.01 5.24 -6.35
C ILE A 273 -0.16 3.71 -6.25
N THR A 274 0.53 2.99 -7.13
CA THR A 274 0.56 1.52 -7.17
C THR A 274 1.93 1.01 -7.61
N LEU A 275 2.25 -0.25 -7.30
CA LEU A 275 3.43 -0.93 -7.84
C LEU A 275 3.22 -1.32 -9.30
N VAL A 276 4.21 -1.04 -10.15
CA VAL A 276 4.33 -1.68 -11.47
C VAL A 276 4.67 -3.17 -11.25
N PRO A 277 3.98 -4.13 -11.92
CA PRO A 277 4.20 -5.56 -11.71
C PRO A 277 5.66 -6.00 -11.81
N LEU A 278 6.10 -6.83 -10.85
CA LEU A 278 7.50 -7.06 -10.53
C LEU A 278 7.74 -8.54 -10.19
N ASN A 279 8.36 -9.27 -11.10
CA ASN A 279 8.78 -10.66 -10.87
C ASN A 279 10.24 -10.84 -11.28
N LEU A 280 11.13 -11.05 -10.31
CA LEU A 280 12.57 -11.18 -10.55
C LEU A 280 13.26 -12.15 -9.59
N THR A 281 14.40 -12.67 -10.01
CA THR A 281 15.29 -13.51 -9.19
C THR A 281 16.48 -12.66 -8.74
N THR A 282 16.72 -12.58 -7.44
CA THR A 282 17.87 -11.87 -6.85
C THR A 282 19.07 -12.80 -6.70
N GLN A 283 20.15 -12.35 -6.04
CA GLN A 283 21.31 -13.23 -5.78
C GLN A 283 20.97 -14.37 -4.81
N TYR A 284 20.04 -14.15 -3.86
CA TYR A 284 19.73 -15.10 -2.79
C TYR A 284 18.25 -15.50 -2.72
N GLY A 285 17.40 -15.00 -3.63
CA GLY A 285 15.95 -15.14 -3.50
C GLY A 285 15.15 -14.87 -4.77
N GLN A 286 13.85 -14.74 -4.59
CA GLN A 286 12.87 -14.34 -5.61
C GLN A 286 11.97 -13.24 -5.04
N VAL A 287 11.64 -12.27 -5.88
CA VAL A 287 10.76 -11.13 -5.63
C VAL A 287 9.55 -11.28 -6.54
N MET A 288 8.35 -11.11 -6.00
CA MET A 288 7.08 -11.18 -6.73
C MET A 288 6.09 -10.16 -6.16
N ASP A 289 5.43 -9.37 -7.01
CA ASP A 289 4.33 -8.51 -6.60
C ASP A 289 3.13 -9.32 -6.08
N VAL A 290 2.45 -8.77 -5.07
CA VAL A 290 1.22 -9.31 -4.47
C VAL A 290 0.21 -8.19 -4.25
N GLY A 291 0.01 -7.36 -5.28
CA GLY A 291 -0.80 -6.14 -5.23
C GLY A 291 0.03 -4.93 -4.79
N GLN A 292 -0.38 -4.26 -3.71
CA GLN A 292 0.33 -3.09 -3.15
C GLN A 292 1.63 -3.47 -2.41
N ASN A 293 1.86 -4.76 -2.16
CA ASN A 293 2.99 -5.28 -1.40
C ASN A 293 3.86 -6.20 -2.28
N ILE A 294 5.07 -6.49 -1.80
CA ILE A 294 6.03 -7.39 -2.46
C ILE A 294 6.23 -8.64 -1.60
N MET A 295 6.05 -9.83 -2.18
CA MET A 295 6.48 -11.09 -1.57
C MET A 295 7.95 -11.35 -1.94
N TYR A 296 8.81 -11.37 -0.93
CA TYR A 296 10.22 -11.74 -1.06
C TYR A 296 10.47 -13.12 -0.44
N THR A 297 11.08 -14.04 -1.19
CA THR A 297 11.46 -15.39 -0.73
C THR A 297 12.97 -15.58 -0.80
N ARG A 298 13.65 -15.86 0.33
CA ARG A 298 15.09 -16.19 0.37
C ARG A 298 15.33 -17.69 0.37
N TYR A 299 16.35 -18.13 -0.36
CA TYR A 299 16.78 -19.52 -0.46
C TYR A 299 18.11 -19.78 0.27
N GLY A 300 18.05 -19.91 1.60
CA GLY A 300 19.15 -20.44 2.42
C GLY A 300 19.60 -19.53 3.57
N PRO A 301 20.32 -20.09 4.57
CA PRO A 301 20.76 -19.38 5.75
C PRO A 301 21.95 -18.44 5.50
N GLY A 302 21.86 -17.23 6.05
CA GLY A 302 22.93 -16.23 5.99
C GLY A 302 23.14 -15.62 4.60
N GLY A 303 24.11 -14.69 4.52
CA GLY A 303 24.43 -13.97 3.29
C GLY A 303 25.00 -12.58 3.54
N ARG A 304 25.16 -11.83 2.46
CA ARG A 304 25.35 -10.38 2.50
C ARG A 304 23.99 -9.68 2.33
N PRO A 305 23.87 -8.38 2.65
CA PRO A 305 22.75 -7.58 2.17
C PRO A 305 22.65 -7.67 0.65
N GLU A 306 21.43 -7.59 0.12
CA GLU A 306 21.15 -7.49 -1.30
C GLU A 306 20.15 -6.35 -1.56
N ASN A 307 19.92 -6.03 -2.82
CA ASN A 307 18.92 -5.04 -3.20
C ASN A 307 18.24 -5.41 -4.53
N PHE A 308 17.09 -4.79 -4.76
CA PHE A 308 16.38 -4.80 -6.04
C PHE A 308 15.59 -3.51 -6.20
N ASN A 309 15.40 -3.05 -7.43
CA ASN A 309 14.60 -1.86 -7.72
C ASN A 309 13.16 -2.24 -8.05
N TYR A 310 12.21 -1.51 -7.49
CA TYR A 310 10.80 -1.52 -7.89
C TYR A 310 10.49 -0.25 -8.70
N THR A 311 9.24 -0.06 -9.11
CA THR A 311 8.78 1.14 -9.82
C THR A 311 7.35 1.45 -9.36
N VAL A 312 7.10 2.71 -9.03
CA VAL A 312 5.78 3.23 -8.63
C VAL A 312 5.10 3.86 -9.84
N THR A 313 3.77 3.78 -9.92
CA THR A 313 2.96 4.43 -10.96
C THR A 313 1.70 5.06 -10.37
N ASP A 314 1.37 6.26 -10.86
CA ASP A 314 0.08 6.94 -10.67
C ASP A 314 -0.93 6.59 -11.80
N GLY A 315 -0.54 5.72 -12.74
CA GLY A 315 -1.32 5.38 -13.95
C GLY A 315 -0.99 6.22 -15.19
N LEU A 316 -0.05 7.16 -15.11
CA LEU A 316 0.37 8.08 -16.18
C LEU A 316 1.89 8.23 -16.29
N LEU A 317 2.56 8.31 -15.16
CA LEU A 317 3.97 8.59 -14.92
C LEU A 317 4.52 7.61 -13.88
N THR A 318 5.85 7.52 -13.80
CA THR A 318 6.51 6.54 -12.93
C THR A 318 7.78 7.07 -12.32
N ASP A 319 8.11 6.62 -11.12
CA ASP A 319 9.41 6.84 -10.47
C ASP A 319 9.94 5.54 -9.82
N ARG A 320 11.22 5.55 -9.41
CA ARG A 320 12.00 4.32 -9.20
C ARG A 320 12.94 4.33 -8.01
N ALA A 321 12.53 3.68 -6.93
CA ALA A 321 13.34 3.43 -5.74
C ALA A 321 13.99 2.02 -5.70
N THR A 322 14.75 1.78 -4.63
CA THR A 322 15.55 0.59 -4.35
C THR A 322 15.17 -0.01 -3.00
N VAL A 323 14.74 -1.27 -2.98
CA VAL A 323 14.62 -2.04 -1.74
C VAL A 323 15.98 -2.59 -1.34
N PHE A 324 16.47 -2.19 -0.16
CA PHE A 324 17.62 -2.83 0.48
C PHE A 324 17.17 -3.90 1.47
N ILE A 325 17.62 -5.14 1.28
CA ILE A 325 17.36 -6.26 2.18
C ILE A 325 18.62 -6.54 3.01
N TYR A 326 18.56 -6.23 4.29
CA TYR A 326 19.55 -6.63 5.27
C TYR A 326 19.12 -7.90 5.99
N LEU A 327 20.10 -8.69 6.39
CA LEU A 327 19.87 -9.86 7.22
C LEU A 327 20.07 -9.50 8.69
N ASP A 328 19.02 -9.65 9.51
CA ASP A 328 19.16 -9.93 10.94
C ASP A 328 19.66 -11.37 11.09
N CYS A 329 20.92 -11.57 10.68
CA CYS A 329 21.72 -12.58 11.30
C CYS A 329 21.88 -12.17 12.77
N GLY A 330 21.38 -12.99 13.72
CA GLY A 330 21.60 -12.77 15.17
C GLY A 330 23.06 -12.78 15.62
N CYS A 331 24.01 -12.81 14.68
CA CYS A 331 25.41 -12.52 14.87
C CYS A 331 25.86 -11.09 14.50
N LEU A 332 25.04 -10.18 13.95
CA LEU A 332 25.47 -8.79 13.68
C LEU A 332 26.05 -8.13 14.94
N ILE A 333 25.36 -8.30 16.06
CA ILE A 333 25.70 -7.71 17.35
C ILE A 333 26.77 -8.54 18.05
N SER A 334 26.75 -9.88 17.89
CA SER A 334 27.87 -10.72 18.31
C SER A 334 29.16 -10.38 17.58
N CYS A 335 29.10 -10.01 16.30
CA CYS A 335 30.24 -9.60 15.48
C CYS A 335 30.68 -8.16 15.79
N TYR A 336 29.76 -7.24 16.09
CA TYR A 336 30.12 -5.89 16.52
C TYR A 336 30.77 -5.91 17.92
N LEU A 337 30.19 -6.64 18.88
CA LEU A 337 30.80 -6.87 20.19
C LEU A 337 32.11 -7.68 20.08
N ASP A 338 32.21 -8.68 19.21
CA ASP A 338 33.47 -9.36 18.90
C ASP A 338 34.51 -8.39 18.32
N ASN A 339 34.12 -7.43 17.47
CA ASN A 339 35.03 -6.44 16.92
C ASN A 339 35.51 -5.44 17.99
N ILE A 340 34.60 -4.95 18.85
CA ILE A 340 34.91 -4.15 20.05
C ILE A 340 35.88 -4.91 20.98
N ASN A 341 35.62 -6.19 21.24
CA ASN A 341 36.44 -7.04 22.09
C ASN A 341 37.80 -7.37 21.44
N ARG A 342 37.86 -7.55 20.11
CA ARG A 342 39.11 -7.70 19.34
C ARG A 342 39.90 -6.38 19.24
N ALA A 343 39.23 -5.24 19.33
CA ALA A 343 39.85 -3.92 19.51
C ALA A 343 40.30 -3.66 20.96
N GLY A 344 40.03 -4.56 21.90
CA GLY A 344 40.51 -4.54 23.28
C GLY A 344 39.62 -3.79 24.28
N GLN A 345 38.39 -3.42 23.89
CA GLN A 345 37.46 -2.63 24.72
C GLN A 345 36.72 -3.47 25.79
N ASN A 346 36.58 -4.80 25.61
CA ASN A 346 35.96 -5.73 26.56
C ASN A 346 34.56 -5.33 27.07
N SER A 347 33.61 -5.16 26.15
CA SER A 347 32.21 -4.87 26.48
C SER A 347 31.57 -5.94 27.38
N THR A 348 30.75 -5.49 28.32
CA THR A 348 30.06 -6.28 29.36
C THR A 348 28.53 -6.31 29.21
N LEU A 349 28.01 -5.79 28.10
CA LEU A 349 26.58 -5.67 27.82
C LEU A 349 25.87 -7.02 27.65
N ASP A 350 24.96 -7.38 28.57
CA ASP A 350 24.15 -8.59 28.46
C ASP A 350 23.00 -8.41 27.46
N LEU A 351 23.17 -9.06 26.32
CA LEU A 351 22.17 -9.20 25.26
C LEU A 351 20.79 -9.67 25.79
N LYS A 352 20.72 -10.46 26.86
CA LYS A 352 19.46 -11.09 27.32
C LYS A 352 18.62 -10.18 28.20
N LEU A 353 19.23 -9.41 29.09
CA LEU A 353 18.56 -8.41 29.93
C LEU A 353 17.68 -7.47 29.08
N ILE A 354 18.24 -6.98 27.99
CA ILE A 354 17.61 -6.02 27.09
C ILE A 354 16.41 -6.65 26.32
N TYR A 355 16.53 -7.91 25.88
CA TYR A 355 15.37 -8.65 25.35
C TYR A 355 14.25 -8.80 26.39
N ARG A 356 14.60 -8.98 27.66
CA ARG A 356 13.63 -9.05 28.74
C ARG A 356 13.00 -7.69 29.05
N LEU A 357 13.76 -6.60 28.99
CA LEU A 357 13.21 -5.24 29.04
C LEU A 357 12.10 -5.07 27.98
N ARG A 358 12.35 -5.47 26.72
CA ARG A 358 11.34 -5.49 25.65
C ARG A 358 10.05 -6.22 26.05
N ASP A 359 10.21 -7.49 26.38
CA ASP A 359 9.08 -8.43 26.41
C ASP A 359 8.37 -8.44 27.78
N GLN A 360 9.02 -7.96 28.85
CA GLN A 360 8.50 -7.94 30.23
C GLN A 360 8.15 -6.52 30.73
N VAL A 361 8.77 -5.46 30.19
CA VAL A 361 8.57 -4.07 30.68
C VAL A 361 7.96 -3.15 29.62
N MET A 362 8.42 -3.21 28.37
CA MET A 362 7.98 -2.31 27.30
C MET A 362 6.64 -2.72 26.70
N LYS A 363 6.57 -3.89 26.04
CA LYS A 363 5.36 -4.39 25.34
C LYS A 363 4.07 -4.39 26.18
N PRO A 364 4.08 -4.67 27.50
CA PRO A 364 2.85 -4.60 28.32
C PRO A 364 2.28 -3.20 28.55
N THR A 365 2.90 -2.14 28.02
CA THR A 365 2.52 -0.73 28.24
C THR A 365 2.20 -0.05 26.91
N VAL A 366 1.26 0.92 26.90
CA VAL A 366 0.85 1.61 25.66
C VAL A 366 2.04 2.29 24.99
N ASN A 367 2.80 3.10 25.75
CA ASN A 367 3.94 3.80 25.20
C ASN A 367 5.12 2.87 24.90
N GLY A 368 5.33 1.81 25.71
CA GLY A 368 6.39 0.83 25.48
C GLY A 368 6.15 -0.07 24.27
N ASN A 369 4.91 -0.40 23.94
CA ASN A 369 4.59 -1.06 22.68
C ASN A 369 4.81 -0.10 21.49
N ARG A 370 4.37 1.16 21.60
CA ARG A 370 4.66 2.26 20.66
C ARG A 370 6.17 2.42 20.37
N TYR A 371 7.04 2.34 21.38
CA TYR A 371 8.50 2.35 21.18
C TYR A 371 9.03 1.08 20.47
N VAL A 372 8.38 -0.07 20.66
CA VAL A 372 8.76 -1.33 19.99
C VAL A 372 8.27 -1.36 18.53
N GLU A 373 7.12 -0.76 18.23
CA GLU A 373 6.62 -0.57 16.86
C GLU A 373 7.51 0.42 16.10
N MET A 374 7.80 1.59 16.69
CA MET A 374 8.72 2.57 16.14
C MET A 374 10.09 1.98 15.82
N TYR A 375 10.64 1.13 16.70
CA TYR A 375 11.95 0.53 16.50
C TYR A 375 12.10 -0.13 15.12
N TYR A 376 11.04 -0.75 14.57
CA TYR A 376 11.11 -1.34 13.23
C TYR A 376 11.21 -0.30 12.11
N GLN A 377 10.55 0.86 12.27
CA GLN A 377 10.55 1.94 11.28
C GLN A 377 11.89 2.70 11.23
N THR A 378 12.51 2.96 12.38
CA THR A 378 13.73 3.80 12.45
C THR A 378 15.04 3.01 12.55
N THR A 379 14.98 1.69 12.70
CA THR A 379 16.17 0.82 12.75
C THR A 379 17.07 0.93 11.51
N PRO A 380 16.57 0.98 10.26
CA PRO A 380 17.43 1.05 9.08
C PRO A 380 18.45 2.19 9.08
N GLU A 381 17.99 3.44 9.26
CA GLU A 381 18.85 4.62 9.28
C GLU A 381 19.82 4.56 10.46
N ILE A 382 19.30 4.23 11.65
CA ILE A 382 20.10 4.22 12.88
C ILE A 382 21.18 3.13 12.82
N VAL A 383 20.89 1.92 12.34
CA VAL A 383 21.89 0.86 12.17
C VAL A 383 22.97 1.26 11.16
N LYS A 384 22.59 1.93 10.05
CA LYS A 384 23.54 2.46 9.08
C LYS A 384 24.44 3.54 9.70
N LEU A 385 23.89 4.49 10.46
CA LEU A 385 24.65 5.50 11.18
C LEU A 385 25.62 4.88 12.20
N LEU A 386 25.13 4.01 13.09
CA LEU A 386 25.91 3.43 14.18
C LEU A 386 26.97 2.40 13.71
N MET A 387 26.75 1.70 12.59
CA MET A 387 27.64 0.60 12.15
C MET A 387 28.45 0.90 10.88
N VAL A 388 28.11 1.92 10.10
CA VAL A 388 28.74 2.22 8.79
C VAL A 388 29.20 3.66 8.69
N ASP A 389 28.27 4.63 8.80
CA ASP A 389 28.54 6.02 8.42
C ASP A 389 29.28 6.78 9.55
N GLN A 390 28.97 6.50 10.83
CA GLN A 390 29.56 7.14 12.01
C GLN A 390 29.78 6.14 13.17
N PRO A 391 30.73 5.19 13.06
CA PRO A 391 30.92 4.12 14.06
C PRO A 391 31.21 4.60 15.49
N ALA A 392 31.72 5.83 15.67
CA ALA A 392 31.89 6.43 17.00
C ALA A 392 30.57 6.64 17.75
N LEU A 393 29.44 6.83 17.04
CA LEU A 393 28.10 6.85 17.65
C LEU A 393 27.67 5.46 18.13
N GLY A 394 28.10 4.40 17.44
CA GLY A 394 27.88 3.02 17.88
C GLY A 394 28.62 2.75 19.20
N ASP A 395 29.87 3.19 19.29
CA ASP A 395 30.67 3.05 20.50
C ASP A 395 30.07 3.87 21.66
N GLU A 396 29.56 5.08 21.39
CA GLU A 396 28.80 5.89 22.36
C GLU A 396 27.50 5.19 22.81
N ALA A 397 26.73 4.61 21.88
CA ALA A 397 25.51 3.87 22.21
C ALA A 397 25.78 2.68 23.15
N VAL A 398 26.89 1.95 22.94
CA VAL A 398 27.33 0.86 23.84
C VAL A 398 27.79 1.41 25.19
N ALA A 399 28.48 2.55 25.24
CA ALA A 399 28.85 3.17 26.52
C ALA A 399 27.62 3.61 27.34
N VAL A 400 26.58 4.16 26.70
CA VAL A 400 25.29 4.47 27.34
C VAL A 400 24.59 3.19 27.80
N ALA A 401 24.67 2.10 27.03
CA ALA A 401 24.11 0.79 27.38
C ALA A 401 24.61 0.27 28.74
N GLU A 402 25.94 0.21 28.87
CA GLU A 402 26.60 -0.38 30.02
C GLU A 402 26.41 0.49 31.27
N LEU A 403 26.42 1.81 31.10
CA LEU A 403 26.12 2.79 32.16
C LEU A 403 24.69 2.67 32.73
N TRP A 404 23.74 2.11 31.96
CA TRP A 404 22.36 1.85 32.40
C TRP A 404 22.09 0.40 32.79
N GLN A 405 23.02 -0.53 32.55
CA GLN A 405 22.79 -1.98 32.69
C GLN A 405 22.29 -2.39 34.09
N ASP A 406 22.91 -1.90 35.17
CA ASP A 406 22.52 -2.25 36.54
C ASP A 406 21.13 -1.70 36.91
N ASN A 407 20.79 -0.51 36.41
CA ASN A 407 19.47 0.09 36.54
C ASN A 407 18.41 -0.73 35.79
N LEU A 408 18.75 -1.27 34.61
CA LEU A 408 17.87 -2.16 33.85
C LEU A 408 17.72 -3.53 34.52
N TYR A 409 18.79 -4.11 35.08
CA TYR A 409 18.70 -5.34 35.90
C TYR A 409 17.77 -5.14 37.10
N ASN A 410 17.92 -4.03 37.85
CA ASN A 410 17.05 -3.76 38.98
C ASN A 410 15.58 -3.52 38.58
N LEU A 411 15.31 -3.01 37.36
CA LEU A 411 13.96 -2.85 36.82
C LEU A 411 13.32 -4.16 36.31
N VAL A 412 14.13 -5.12 35.85
CA VAL A 412 13.68 -6.36 35.18
C VAL A 412 13.72 -7.61 36.09
N ASP A 413 14.67 -7.67 37.02
CA ASP A 413 14.88 -8.75 38.00
C ASP A 413 14.77 -8.32 39.46
N GLY A 414 14.85 -7.01 39.73
CA GLY A 414 14.82 -6.44 41.07
C GLY A 414 13.45 -5.92 41.50
N ASP A 415 13.48 -4.99 42.45
CA ASP A 415 12.33 -4.25 43.00
C ASP A 415 12.08 -2.90 42.33
N GLY A 416 12.92 -2.52 41.35
CA GLY A 416 12.88 -1.23 40.68
C GLY A 416 13.32 -0.03 41.54
N SER A 417 13.96 -0.25 42.70
CA SER A 417 14.37 0.81 43.63
C SER A 417 15.68 1.53 43.29
N ALA A 418 16.45 1.06 42.29
CA ALA A 418 17.69 1.70 41.87
C ALA A 418 17.41 3.13 41.37
N VAL A 419 18.27 4.08 41.70
CA VAL A 419 18.06 5.50 41.42
C VAL A 419 18.73 5.92 40.11
N VAL A 420 18.05 6.73 39.32
CA VAL A 420 18.59 7.34 38.08
C VAL A 420 19.53 8.50 38.45
N THR A 421 20.76 8.46 37.92
CA THR A 421 21.81 9.45 38.24
C THR A 421 21.94 10.55 37.18
N GLN A 422 22.52 11.70 37.55
CA GLN A 422 22.82 12.77 36.59
C GLN A 422 23.74 12.28 35.46
N VAL A 423 24.74 11.44 35.77
CA VAL A 423 25.70 10.91 34.78
C VAL A 423 24.99 10.07 33.71
N GLN A 424 24.04 9.24 34.14
CA GLN A 424 23.18 8.43 33.26
C GLN A 424 22.27 9.28 32.36
N VAL A 425 21.76 10.40 32.87
CA VAL A 425 20.90 11.33 32.11
C VAL A 425 21.72 12.19 31.14
N GLU A 426 22.88 12.72 31.54
CA GLU A 426 23.77 13.46 30.63
C GLU A 426 24.32 12.59 29.50
N ALA A 427 24.62 11.31 29.77
CA ALA A 427 25.05 10.38 28.73
C ALA A 427 23.98 10.19 27.65
N ILE A 428 22.71 10.06 28.04
CA ILE A 428 21.58 9.99 27.10
C ILE A 428 21.36 11.32 26.38
N LYS A 429 21.42 12.46 27.09
CA LYS A 429 21.29 13.80 26.48
C LYS A 429 22.38 14.03 25.42
N THR A 430 23.61 13.58 25.68
CA THR A 430 24.75 13.69 24.75
C THR A 430 24.56 12.79 23.53
N PHE A 431 24.28 11.50 23.74
CA PHE A 431 24.06 10.54 22.66
C PHE A 431 22.88 10.93 21.76
N LEU A 432 21.74 11.36 22.34
CA LEU A 432 20.60 11.83 21.55
C LEU A 432 20.93 13.10 20.77
N ALA A 433 21.70 14.04 21.32
CA ALA A 433 22.15 15.23 20.58
C ALA A 433 23.09 14.87 19.41
N ASN A 434 23.99 13.91 19.61
CA ASN A 434 24.92 13.44 18.59
C ASN A 434 24.20 12.67 17.47
N LEU A 435 23.29 11.75 17.83
CA LEU A 435 22.43 11.03 16.88
C LEU A 435 21.52 11.99 16.10
N ARG A 436 20.94 12.99 16.78
CA ARG A 436 20.16 14.06 16.15
C ARG A 436 21.00 14.89 15.17
N ALA A 437 22.27 15.15 15.46
CA ALA A 437 23.17 15.87 14.56
C ALA A 437 23.61 15.03 13.35
N ALA A 438 23.53 13.71 13.43
CA ALA A 438 23.88 12.76 12.38
C ALA A 438 22.70 12.33 11.49
N GLY A 439 21.47 12.41 12.02
CA GLY A 439 20.26 11.89 11.39
C GLY A 439 19.62 12.77 10.32
N SER A 440 18.74 12.14 9.54
CA SER A 440 17.80 12.74 8.58
C SER A 440 16.91 13.82 9.21
N SER A 441 16.20 14.59 8.38
CA SER A 441 15.12 15.49 8.83
C SER A 441 14.11 14.78 9.72
N ASP A 442 13.84 13.53 9.40
CA ASP A 442 12.77 12.73 9.97
C ASP A 442 13.22 12.16 11.30
N LEU A 443 14.40 11.54 11.36
CA LEU A 443 15.02 11.14 12.63
C LEU A 443 15.19 12.34 13.57
N GLN A 444 15.51 13.54 13.07
CA GLN A 444 15.55 14.77 13.86
C GLN A 444 14.17 15.17 14.42
N GLN A 445 13.15 15.26 13.57
CA GLN A 445 11.78 15.61 13.98
C GLN A 445 11.25 14.63 15.03
N VAL A 446 11.53 13.33 14.84
CA VAL A 446 11.04 12.29 15.74
C VAL A 446 11.81 12.30 17.08
N ILE A 447 13.12 12.61 17.10
CA ILE A 447 13.87 12.86 18.35
C ILE A 447 13.26 14.03 19.13
N ASP A 448 12.98 15.16 18.48
CA ASP A 448 12.38 16.33 19.13
C ASP A 448 10.98 16.02 19.69
N THR A 449 10.21 15.18 19.01
CA THR A 449 8.83 14.82 19.40
C THR A 449 8.77 14.06 20.72
N GLU A 450 9.68 13.11 20.98
CA GLU A 450 9.69 12.39 22.27
C GLU A 450 10.36 13.18 23.39
N LEU A 451 11.37 13.99 23.10
CA LEU A 451 11.93 14.93 24.09
C LEU A 451 10.86 15.93 24.57
N ALA A 452 9.97 16.37 23.67
CA ALA A 452 8.78 17.13 24.05
C ALA A 452 7.75 16.32 24.86
N ARG A 453 7.53 15.04 24.53
CA ARG A 453 6.55 14.17 25.23
C ARG A 453 6.96 13.80 26.65
N LEU A 454 8.24 13.55 26.88
CA LEU A 454 8.79 13.17 28.20
C LEU A 454 9.00 14.38 29.12
N GLY A 455 9.14 15.57 28.54
CA GLY A 455 9.63 16.75 29.24
C GLY A 455 11.13 16.68 29.52
N PRO A 456 11.66 17.56 30.40
CA PRO A 456 13.07 17.59 30.71
C PRO A 456 13.59 16.23 31.22
N LEU A 457 14.63 15.69 30.58
CA LEU A 457 15.26 14.44 31.04
C LEU A 457 15.91 14.60 32.43
N ASP A 458 16.30 15.83 32.80
CA ASP A 458 16.77 16.17 34.15
C ASP A 458 15.70 15.91 35.24
N ASP A 459 14.41 16.00 34.92
CA ASP A 459 13.30 15.67 35.83
C ASP A 459 13.16 14.14 36.08
N TYR A 460 14.11 13.33 35.60
CA TYR A 460 14.22 11.90 35.92
C TYR A 460 15.36 11.61 36.92
N VAL A 461 16.27 12.56 37.15
CA VAL A 461 17.39 12.39 38.09
C VAL A 461 16.84 12.31 39.52
N GLY A 462 17.27 11.31 40.27
CA GLY A 462 16.80 11.06 41.64
C GLY A 462 15.50 10.25 41.74
N LEU A 463 14.82 9.96 40.63
CA LEU A 463 13.73 8.98 40.61
C LEU A 463 14.29 7.55 40.74
N THR A 464 13.51 6.65 41.33
CA THR A 464 13.76 5.21 41.18
C THR A 464 13.46 4.76 39.74
N VAL A 465 14.05 3.66 39.28
CA VAL A 465 13.83 3.17 37.90
C VAL A 465 12.38 2.76 37.65
N VAL A 466 11.63 2.32 38.67
CA VAL A 466 10.18 2.06 38.53
C VAL A 466 9.35 3.34 38.40
N GLU A 467 9.72 4.43 39.09
CA GLU A 467 9.11 5.76 38.91
C GLU A 467 9.46 6.35 37.55
N ALA A 468 10.74 6.28 37.15
CA ALA A 468 11.22 6.71 35.84
C ALA A 468 10.50 5.97 34.70
N LYS A 469 10.42 4.63 34.78
CA LYS A 469 9.63 3.79 33.87
C LYS A 469 8.17 4.25 33.84
N THR A 470 7.54 4.45 35.00
CA THR A 470 6.13 4.85 35.07
C THR A 470 5.89 6.23 34.46
N LYS A 471 6.79 7.18 34.66
CA LYS A 471 6.76 8.52 34.05
C LYS A 471 6.99 8.49 32.54
N ALA A 472 7.94 7.68 32.07
CA ALA A 472 8.28 7.58 30.64
C ALA A 472 7.23 6.81 29.83
N ILE A 473 6.87 5.60 30.27
CA ILE A 473 6.13 4.61 29.47
C ILE A 473 4.76 4.22 30.06
N GLY A 474 4.44 4.67 31.28
CA GLY A 474 3.15 4.42 31.93
C GLY A 474 3.03 3.06 32.65
N PRO A 475 1.86 2.79 33.25
CA PRO A 475 1.54 1.51 33.87
C PRO A 475 1.40 0.39 32.82
N ALA A 476 1.49 -0.86 33.26
CA ALA A 476 1.09 -2.00 32.43
C ALA A 476 -0.42 -1.96 32.19
N THR A 477 -0.84 -2.33 30.97
CA THR A 477 -2.26 -2.41 30.60
C THR A 477 -2.90 -3.65 31.23
N ALA A 478 -4.05 -3.47 31.86
CA ALA A 478 -4.91 -4.60 32.21
C ALA A 478 -5.65 -5.05 30.94
N GLN A 479 -5.51 -6.34 30.60
CA GLN A 479 -6.15 -6.98 29.44
C GLN A 479 -5.67 -6.47 28.06
N VAL A 480 -4.52 -6.97 27.63
CA VAL A 480 -4.42 -7.56 26.28
C VAL A 480 -4.19 -9.05 26.50
N GLU A 481 -5.19 -9.89 26.25
CA GLU A 481 -4.93 -11.32 26.07
C GLU A 481 -4.04 -11.45 24.82
N SER A 482 -2.93 -12.17 24.93
CA SER A 482 -2.04 -12.32 23.80
C SER A 482 -2.74 -13.13 22.71
N THR A 483 -3.20 -12.45 21.66
CA THR A 483 -3.64 -13.08 20.41
C THR A 483 -2.42 -13.72 19.76
N VAL A 484 -2.08 -14.93 20.22
CA VAL A 484 -1.00 -15.72 19.65
C VAL A 484 -1.44 -16.16 18.27
N TYR A 485 -1.08 -15.36 17.27
CA TYR A 485 -1.01 -15.81 15.88
C TYR A 485 0.03 -16.93 15.81
N LEU A 486 -0.44 -18.15 16.09
CA LEU A 486 0.19 -19.37 15.61
C LEU A 486 0.11 -19.31 14.09
N PRO A 487 1.22 -19.13 13.34
CA PRO A 487 1.17 -19.38 11.90
C PRO A 487 0.72 -20.83 11.71
N LEU A 488 -0.24 -21.06 10.82
CA LEU A 488 -0.78 -22.41 10.59
C LEU A 488 0.32 -23.29 9.97
N ILE A 489 0.93 -24.11 10.82
CA ILE A 489 1.89 -25.12 10.41
C ILE A 489 1.12 -26.32 9.82
N LEU A 490 1.44 -26.63 8.56
CA LEU A 490 1.06 -27.81 7.78
C LEU A 490 -0.40 -27.93 7.29
N LYS A 491 -0.55 -27.83 5.97
CA LYS A 491 -0.42 -29.06 5.16
C LYS A 491 0.51 -28.86 3.98
#